data_AF-A0A363SL74-F1
#
_entry.id   AF-A0A363SL74-F1
#
_cell.length_a   1.000
_cell.length_b   1.000
_cell.length_c   1.000
_cell.angle_alpha   90.00
_cell.angle_beta   90.00
_cell.angle_gamma   90.00
#
_symmetry.space_group_name_H-M   'P 1'
#
loop_
_entity.id
_entity.type
_entity.pdbx_description
1 polymer ?
#
loop_
_entity_poly.entity_id
_entity_poly.type
_entity_poly.pdbx_seq_one_letter_code
_entity_poly.pdbx_strand_id
1 'polypeptide(L)'
;MPGKASPAPPSANRPAASSPSMPRTRKPLELSPRAAREYHAELEYIAADDPHAAGLVFSRVERTLDLIERNPEIGTPGRLPGTREWPVARTSLTVIYRLRPTKIQVARILHQRRKFP
;
A
#
# COMPACT_ATOMS: atom_id res chain seq x y z
N MET A 1 -46.43 53.97 7.14
CA MET A 1 -45.20 54.23 6.36
C MET A 1 -44.48 52.91 6.12
N PRO A 2 -44.39 52.43 4.86
CA PRO A 2 -43.71 51.19 4.51
C PRO A 2 -42.21 51.44 4.28
N GLY A 3 -41.34 50.48 4.59
CA GLY A 3 -39.92 50.60 4.22
C GLY A 3 -38.99 49.59 4.88
N LYS A 4 -38.87 48.39 4.29
CA LYS A 4 -37.66 47.95 3.56
C LYS A 4 -37.80 46.46 3.21
N ALA A 5 -37.80 46.21 1.91
CA ALA A 5 -37.55 44.91 1.33
C ALA A 5 -36.08 44.51 1.56
N SER A 6 -35.85 43.23 1.81
CA SER A 6 -34.67 42.52 1.34
C SER A 6 -35.03 41.04 1.15
N PRO A 7 -35.00 40.49 -0.07
CA PRO A 7 -35.28 39.08 -0.31
C PRO A 7 -34.04 38.24 0.03
N ALA A 8 -34.21 37.21 0.87
CA ALA A 8 -33.23 36.14 0.98
C ALA A 8 -33.24 35.31 -0.32
N PRO A 9 -32.08 34.91 -0.88
CA PRO A 9 -32.05 34.16 -2.12
C PRO A 9 -32.60 32.74 -1.92
N PRO A 10 -33.44 32.22 -2.84
CA PRO A 10 -33.64 30.80 -2.96
C PRO A 10 -32.45 30.19 -3.73
N SER A 11 -32.21 28.89 -3.49
CA SER A 11 -31.33 28.01 -4.26
C SER A 11 -29.93 27.77 -3.71
N ALA A 12 -29.80 26.61 -3.05
CA ALA A 12 -28.70 25.70 -3.33
C ALA A 12 -29.15 24.27 -2.96
N ASN A 13 -30.13 23.74 -3.71
CA ASN A 13 -30.21 22.29 -3.86
C ASN A 13 -29.00 21.87 -4.68
N ARG A 14 -27.88 21.61 -4.01
CA ARG A 14 -26.69 21.06 -4.65
C ARG A 14 -26.90 19.55 -4.66
N PRO A 15 -27.15 18.90 -5.82
CA PRO A 15 -26.94 17.47 -5.88
C PRO A 15 -25.46 17.25 -5.55
N ALA A 16 -25.19 16.65 -4.39
CA ALA A 16 -23.89 16.06 -4.12
C ALA A 16 -23.63 15.12 -5.29
N ALA A 17 -22.55 15.41 -6.01
CA ALA A 17 -22.18 14.76 -7.25
C ALA A 17 -22.39 13.24 -7.13
N SER A 18 -23.39 12.73 -7.85
CA SER A 18 -23.40 11.35 -8.28
C SER A 18 -22.22 11.20 -9.26
N SER A 19 -21.04 10.90 -8.71
CA SER A 19 -19.97 10.30 -9.50
C SER A 19 -20.03 8.79 -9.28
N PRO A 20 -20.09 7.99 -10.35
CA PRO A 20 -20.26 6.55 -10.24
C PRO A 20 -19.03 5.96 -9.53
N SER A 21 -19.22 5.32 -8.37
CA SER A 21 -18.22 4.41 -7.82
C SER A 21 -18.20 3.17 -8.71
N MET A 22 -17.56 3.29 -9.86
CA MET A 22 -17.19 2.17 -10.70
C MET A 22 -16.37 1.22 -9.82
N PRO A 23 -16.69 -0.08 -9.71
CA PRO A 23 -15.86 -0.99 -8.96
C PRO A 23 -14.50 -1.02 -9.67
N ARG A 24 -13.51 -0.33 -9.11
CA ARG A 24 -12.12 -0.50 -9.49
C ARG A 24 -11.82 -1.94 -9.12
N THR A 25 -11.89 -2.86 -10.08
CA THR A 25 -11.47 -4.26 -9.92
C THR A 25 -9.95 -4.31 -9.79
N ARG A 26 -9.40 -3.64 -8.76
CA ARG A 26 -8.02 -3.83 -8.34
C ARG A 26 -7.96 -5.21 -7.72
N LYS A 27 -6.98 -6.00 -8.14
CA LYS A 27 -6.68 -7.26 -7.48
C LYS A 27 -6.19 -6.92 -6.07
N PRO A 28 -6.86 -7.37 -5.00
CA PRO A 28 -6.41 -7.11 -3.64
C PRO A 28 -4.98 -7.60 -3.46
N LEU A 29 -4.18 -6.82 -2.73
CA LEU A 29 -2.86 -7.23 -2.28
C LEU A 29 -2.98 -7.94 -0.94
N GLU A 30 -2.42 -9.15 -0.84
CA GLU A 30 -2.44 -9.97 0.36
C GLU A 30 -1.04 -10.41 0.75
N LEU A 31 -0.68 -10.22 2.02
CA LEU A 31 0.53 -10.79 2.59
C LEU A 31 0.29 -12.25 2.97
N SER A 32 1.24 -13.11 2.61
CA SER A 32 1.27 -14.47 3.16
C SER A 32 1.54 -14.41 4.68
N PRO A 33 1.15 -15.44 5.45
CA PRO A 33 1.49 -15.51 6.87
C PRO A 33 3.00 -15.42 7.12
N ARG A 34 3.81 -15.95 6.19
CA ARG A 34 5.28 -15.83 6.29
C ARG A 34 5.74 -14.40 6.06
N ALA A 35 5.23 -13.72 5.04
CA ALA A 35 5.56 -12.32 4.77
C ALA A 35 5.19 -11.40 5.94
N ALA A 36 4.00 -11.60 6.54
CA ALA A 36 3.56 -10.84 7.70
C ALA A 36 4.51 -11.02 8.90
N ARG A 37 4.93 -12.25 9.20
CA ARG A 37 5.89 -12.52 10.28
C ARG A 37 7.27 -11.90 10.02
N GLU A 38 7.78 -12.02 8.79
CA GLU A 38 9.08 -11.45 8.41
C GLU A 38 9.06 -9.92 8.52
N TYR A 39 8.00 -9.30 8.05
CA TYR A 39 7.83 -7.86 8.13
C TYR A 39 7.72 -7.38 9.58
N HIS A 40 6.90 -8.05 10.38
CA HIS A 40 6.73 -7.70 11.80
C HIS A 40 8.04 -7.86 12.58
N ALA A 41 8.73 -8.99 12.42
CA ALA A 41 9.99 -9.25 13.12
C ALA A 41 11.08 -8.24 12.75
N GLU A 42 11.13 -7.78 11.49
CA GLU A 42 12.07 -6.73 11.10
C GLU A 42 11.73 -5.40 11.78
N LEU A 43 10.46 -5.03 11.84
CA LEU A 43 10.04 -3.79 12.50
C LEU A 43 10.33 -3.83 14.00
N GLU A 44 10.05 -4.96 14.67
CA GLU A 44 10.39 -5.17 16.08
C GLU A 44 11.90 -5.09 16.31
N TYR A 45 12.69 -5.73 15.45
CA TYR A 45 14.14 -5.68 15.54
C TYR A 45 14.67 -4.25 15.45
N ILE A 46 14.18 -3.48 14.48
CA ILE A 46 14.62 -2.08 14.30
C ILE A 46 14.11 -1.24 15.47
N ALA A 47 12.87 -1.45 15.92
CA ALA A 47 12.27 -0.66 16.99
C ALA A 47 12.96 -0.88 18.34
N ALA A 48 13.58 -2.04 18.57
CA ALA A 48 14.38 -2.29 19.75
C ALA A 48 15.62 -1.38 19.85
N ASP A 49 16.12 -0.87 18.72
CA ASP A 49 17.26 0.05 18.63
C ASP A 49 16.81 1.51 18.39
N ASP A 50 15.95 1.73 17.39
CA ASP A 50 15.38 3.03 17.02
C ASP A 50 13.90 2.89 16.57
N PRO A 51 12.93 3.21 17.45
CA PRO A 51 11.50 3.20 17.11
C PRO A 51 11.12 4.15 15.97
N HIS A 52 11.80 5.28 15.83
CA HIS A 52 11.53 6.22 14.76
C HIS A 52 12.02 5.66 13.41
N ALA A 53 13.18 5.01 13.37
CA ALA A 53 13.63 4.28 12.18
C ALA A 53 12.66 3.18 11.77
N ALA A 54 12.10 2.44 12.73
CA ALA A 54 11.08 1.42 12.45
C ALA A 54 9.83 2.03 11.77
N GLY A 55 9.36 3.18 12.27
CA GLY A 55 8.24 3.91 11.64
C GLY A 55 8.54 4.38 10.21
N LEU A 56 9.78 4.81 9.94
CA LEU A 56 10.20 5.16 8.59
C LEU A 56 10.28 3.95 7.65
N VAL A 57 10.75 2.80 8.14
CA VAL A 57 10.76 1.55 7.38
C VAL A 57 9.34 1.07 7.10
N PHE A 58 8.46 1.11 8.09
CA PHE A 58 7.04 0.80 7.94
C PHE A 58 6.43 1.60 6.79
N SER A 59 6.56 2.93 6.85
CA SER A 59 6.00 3.85 5.84
C SER A 59 6.54 3.60 4.42
N ARG A 60 7.79 3.16 4.30
CA ARG A 60 8.40 2.84 2.99
C ARG A 60 7.86 1.55 2.42
N VAL A 61 7.71 0.51 3.25
CA VAL A 61 7.12 -0.76 2.83
C VAL A 61 5.67 -0.54 2.40
N GLU A 62 4.86 0.17 3.19
CA GLU A 62 3.46 0.48 2.83
C GLU A 62 3.35 1.20 1.48
N ARG A 63 4.19 2.21 1.24
CA ARG A 63 4.25 2.90 -0.06
C ARG A 63 4.66 1.95 -1.20
N THR A 64 5.57 1.02 -0.93
CA THR A 64 5.94 0.00 -1.92
C THR A 64 4.78 -0.96 -2.21
N LEU A 65 4.03 -1.38 -1.20
CA LEU A 65 2.86 -2.26 -1.39
C LEU A 65 1.77 -1.55 -2.21
N ASP A 66 1.46 -0.28 -1.91
CA ASP A 66 0.51 0.53 -2.69
C ASP A 66 0.98 0.70 -4.16
N LEU A 67 2.29 0.87 -4.39
CA LEU A 67 2.84 0.95 -5.74
C LEU A 67 2.69 -0.38 -6.51
N ILE A 68 2.96 -1.50 -5.85
CA ILE A 68 2.78 -2.84 -6.43
C ILE A 68 1.31 -3.11 -6.72
N GLU A 69 0.39 -2.72 -5.83
CA GLU A 69 -1.05 -2.87 -6.04
C GLU A 69 -1.53 -2.08 -7.26
N ARG A 70 -1.02 -0.85 -7.44
CA ARG A 70 -1.36 0.02 -8.58
C ARG A 70 -0.75 -0.46 -9.88
N ASN A 71 0.51 -0.92 -9.84
CA ASN A 71 1.28 -1.29 -11.02
C ASN A 71 1.92 -2.68 -10.81
N PRO A 72 1.16 -3.78 -10.89
CA PRO A 72 1.66 -5.09 -10.48
C PRO A 72 2.80 -5.63 -11.36
N GLU A 73 2.99 -5.08 -12.54
CA GLU A 73 4.02 -5.48 -13.49
C GLU A 73 5.37 -4.77 -13.32
N ILE A 74 5.49 -3.82 -12.38
CA ILE A 74 6.75 -3.09 -12.15
C ILE A 74 7.89 -4.00 -11.66
N GLY A 75 7.56 -5.05 -10.91
CA GLY A 75 8.53 -5.96 -10.33
C GLY A 75 9.33 -6.71 -11.39
N THR A 76 10.63 -6.82 -11.19
CA THR A 76 11.50 -7.62 -12.04
C THR A 76 11.21 -9.10 -11.83
N PRO A 77 11.27 -9.95 -12.86
CA PRO A 77 11.20 -11.40 -12.70
C PRO A 77 12.18 -11.86 -11.61
N GLY A 78 11.67 -12.59 -10.62
CA GLY A 78 12.43 -13.07 -9.48
C GLY A 78 13.14 -14.39 -9.74
N ARG A 79 13.94 -14.83 -8.77
CA ARG A 79 14.69 -16.10 -8.86
C ARG A 79 13.82 -17.34 -9.01
N LEU A 80 12.59 -17.31 -8.48
CA LEU A 80 11.64 -18.41 -8.62
C LEU A 80 10.64 -18.11 -9.76
N PRO A 81 10.30 -19.11 -10.60
CA PRO A 81 9.30 -18.93 -11.65
C PRO A 81 7.99 -18.35 -11.12
N GLY A 82 7.46 -17.34 -11.82
CA GLY A 82 6.22 -16.66 -11.44
C GLY A 82 6.33 -15.72 -10.23
N THR A 83 7.54 -15.50 -9.70
CA THR A 83 7.78 -14.42 -8.72
C THR A 83 8.24 -13.14 -9.40
N ARG A 84 7.93 -12.03 -8.76
CA ARG A 84 8.44 -10.70 -9.05
C ARG A 84 9.06 -10.14 -7.79
N GLU A 85 10.15 -9.42 -7.95
CA GLU A 85 10.91 -8.80 -6.86
C GLU A 85 10.86 -7.29 -7.03
N TRP A 86 10.68 -6.58 -5.92
CA TRP A 86 10.77 -5.12 -5.89
C TRP A 86 11.51 -4.64 -4.64
N PRO A 87 12.64 -3.92 -4.78
CA PRO A 87 13.38 -3.40 -3.64
C PRO A 87 12.64 -2.22 -2.99
N VAL A 88 12.61 -2.21 -1.66
CA VAL A 88 12.03 -1.10 -0.89
C VAL A 88 13.10 -0.02 -0.74
N ALA A 89 12.88 1.12 -1.40
CA ALA A 89 13.87 2.20 -1.47
C ALA A 89 14.35 2.66 -0.09
N ARG A 90 15.67 2.91 0.04
CA ARG A 90 16.33 3.32 1.29
C ARG A 90 16.17 2.33 2.45
N THR A 91 15.95 1.06 2.15
CA THR A 91 15.98 -0.03 3.12
C THR A 91 16.75 -1.20 2.53
N SER A 92 17.09 -2.19 3.35
CA SER A 92 17.63 -3.46 2.86
C SER A 92 16.52 -4.48 2.59
N LEU A 93 15.26 -4.05 2.51
CA LEU A 93 14.11 -4.93 2.29
C LEU A 93 13.79 -5.10 0.81
N THR A 94 13.27 -6.28 0.45
CA THR A 94 12.72 -6.59 -0.87
C THR A 94 11.42 -7.34 -0.73
N VAL A 95 10.41 -6.85 -1.44
CA VAL A 95 9.10 -7.49 -1.52
C VAL A 95 9.16 -8.52 -2.66
N ILE A 96 8.89 -9.78 -2.33
CA ILE A 96 8.75 -10.86 -3.31
C ILE A 96 7.28 -11.20 -3.43
N TYR A 97 6.71 -11.04 -4.61
CA TYR A 97 5.28 -11.20 -4.84
C TYR A 97 4.97 -11.98 -6.12
N ARG A 98 3.72 -12.40 -6.27
CA ARG A 98 3.22 -13.14 -7.43
C ARG A 98 1.89 -12.57 -7.88
N LEU A 99 1.68 -12.51 -9.18
CA LEU A 99 0.38 -12.17 -9.76
C LEU A 99 -0.47 -13.44 -9.82
N ARG A 100 -1.61 -13.45 -9.14
CA ARG A 100 -2.61 -14.51 -9.22
C ARG A 100 -3.81 -14.04 -10.05
N PRO A 101 -4.69 -14.95 -10.50
CA PRO A 101 -5.90 -14.56 -11.25
C PRO A 101 -6.77 -13.55 -10.49
N THR A 102 -6.90 -13.70 -9.17
CA THR A 102 -7.81 -12.88 -8.34
C THR A 102 -7.11 -11.89 -7.42
N LYS A 103 -5.79 -12.00 -7.20
CA LYS A 103 -5.07 -11.21 -6.19
C LYS A 103 -3.59 -11.02 -6.51
N ILE A 104 -2.95 -10.10 -5.81
CA ILE A 104 -1.50 -9.97 -5.74
C ILE A 104 -1.06 -10.59 -4.42
N GLN A 105 -0.24 -11.63 -4.48
CA GLN A 105 0.20 -12.33 -3.28
C GLN A 105 1.64 -11.94 -2.96
N VAL A 106 1.86 -11.24 -1.85
CA VAL A 106 3.19 -11.01 -1.30
C VAL A 106 3.63 -12.28 -0.58
N ALA A 107 4.56 -13.00 -1.19
CA ALA A 107 5.06 -14.25 -0.66
C ALA A 107 6.05 -14.04 0.50
N ARG A 108 6.93 -13.03 0.38
CA ARG A 108 8.01 -12.74 1.33
C ARG A 108 8.30 -11.23 1.40
N ILE A 109 8.78 -10.77 2.54
CA ILE A 109 9.40 -9.44 2.70
C ILE A 109 10.77 -9.70 3.32
N LEU A 110 11.82 -9.71 2.48
CA LEU A 110 13.14 -10.20 2.88
C LEU A 110 14.11 -9.07 3.13
N HIS A 111 14.90 -9.20 4.19
CA HIS A 111 16.10 -8.40 4.38
C HIS A 111 17.26 -8.98 3.56
N GLN A 112 17.69 -8.29 2.50
CA GLN A 112 18.69 -8.78 1.54
C GLN A 112 20.07 -9.06 2.16
N ARG A 113 20.40 -8.39 3.27
CA ARG A 113 21.70 -8.50 3.94
C ARG A 113 21.72 -9.46 5.13
N ARG A 114 20.56 -10.00 5.51
CA ARG A 114 20.40 -10.84 6.70
C ARG A 114 19.71 -12.11 6.27
N LYS A 115 20.35 -13.25 6.53
CA LYS A 115 19.66 -14.53 6.39
C LYS A 115 18.61 -14.60 7.48
N PHE A 116 17.37 -14.33 7.11
CA PHE A 116 16.21 -14.63 7.95
C PHE A 116 15.99 -16.16 7.92
N PRO A 117 15.74 -16.82 9.07
CA PRO A 117 15.51 -18.27 9.12
C PRO A 117 14.28 -18.75 8.30
#